data_AF-A0A090KN27-F1
#
_entry.id   AF-A0A090KN27-F1
#
_cell.length_a   1.000
_cell.length_b   1.000
_cell.length_c   1.000
_cell.angle_alpha   90.00
_cell.angle_beta   90.00
_cell.angle_gamma   90.00
#
_symmetry.space_group_name_H-M   'P 1'
#
loop_
_entity.id
_entity.type
_entity.pdbx_description
1 polymer ?
#
loop_
_entity_poly.entity_id
_entity_poly.type
_entity_poly.pdbx_seq_one_letter_code
_entity_poly.pdbx_strand_id
1 'polypeptide(L)' 'SHRSDYAGQQRGACPLHGSSHGTASCFSVNTTTHTFHCFKCNRSGNALELWAAANRLSI' A
#
# COMPACT_ATOMS: atom_id res chain seq x y z
N SER A 1 -11.63 -21.96 -11.82
CA SER A 1 -10.54 -21.36 -11.03
C SER A 1 -10.80 -19.87 -10.92
N HIS A 2 -11.22 -19.41 -9.73
CA HIS A 2 -11.53 -18.01 -9.42
C HIS A 2 -10.32 -17.12 -9.71
N ARG A 3 -10.45 -16.15 -10.63
CA ARG A 3 -9.50 -15.06 -10.85
C ARG A 3 -10.17 -13.73 -10.47
N SER A 4 -10.63 -13.61 -9.22
CA SER A 4 -11.31 -12.41 -8.73
C SER A 4 -10.62 -11.76 -7.54
N ASP A 5 -9.58 -12.39 -6.98
CA ASP A 5 -8.86 -11.89 -5.81
C ASP A 5 -7.81 -10.81 -6.16
N TYR A 6 -7.49 -10.66 -7.45
CA TYR A 6 -6.58 -9.64 -7.98
C TYR A 6 -7.30 -8.45 -8.63
N ALA A 7 -8.64 -8.47 -8.71
CA ALA A 7 -9.38 -7.31 -9.18
C ALA A 7 -9.08 -6.13 -8.23
N GLY A 8 -8.59 -5.02 -8.77
CA GLY A 8 -8.23 -3.83 -7.98
C GLY A 8 -6.89 -3.89 -7.25
N GLN A 9 -6.07 -4.94 -7.42
CA GLN A 9 -4.73 -4.97 -6.84
C GLN A 9 -3.73 -4.17 -7.67
N GLN A 10 -3.09 -3.19 -7.02
CA GLN A 10 -2.02 -2.37 -7.58
C GLN A 10 -0.76 -2.51 -6.72
N ARG A 11 0.42 -2.47 -7.36
CA ARG A 11 1.71 -2.59 -6.67
C ARG A 11 2.66 -1.47 -7.06
N GLY A 12 3.55 -1.11 -6.14
CA GLY A 12 4.54 -0.05 -6.37
C GLY A 12 5.52 0.12 -5.21
N ALA A 13 6.18 1.28 -5.19
CA ALA A 13 7.04 1.70 -4.10
C ALA A 13 6.20 2.11 -2.87
N CYS A 14 6.73 1.84 -1.67
CA CYS A 14 6.07 2.29 -0.44
C CYS A 14 6.30 3.79 -0.23
N PRO A 15 5.25 4.61 -0.08
CA PRO A 15 5.42 6.04 0.22
C PRO A 15 5.80 6.31 1.68
N LEU A 16 5.69 5.31 2.56
CA LEU A 16 5.84 5.48 4.02
C LEU A 16 7.24 5.16 4.56
N HIS A 17 8.14 4.70 3.70
CA HIS A 17 9.57 4.58 4.01
C HIS A 17 10.35 4.89 2.73
N GLY A 18 11.47 5.60 2.83
CA GLY A 18 12.28 6.00 1.69
C GLY A 18 12.87 4.79 0.96
N SER A 19 12.15 4.26 -0.02
CA SER A 19 12.68 3.31 -1.00
C SER A 19 13.21 4.12 -2.19
N SER A 20 14.47 4.54 -2.13
CA SER A 20 15.10 5.41 -3.15
C SER A 20 15.41 4.74 -4.49
N HIS A 21 15.06 3.46 -4.69
CA HIS A 21 15.26 2.77 -5.96
C HIS A 21 13.90 2.40 -6.56
N GLY A 22 13.60 2.98 -7.73
CA GLY A 22 12.33 2.93 -8.46
C GLY A 22 11.88 1.54 -8.97
N THR A 23 12.34 0.46 -8.35
CA THR A 23 12.03 -0.93 -8.70
C THR A 23 11.40 -1.73 -7.55
N ALA A 24 11.31 -1.19 -6.33
CA ALA A 24 10.83 -1.95 -5.19
C ALA A 24 9.29 -2.07 -5.15
N SER A 25 8.74 -3.15 -5.74
CA SER A 25 7.33 -3.54 -5.65
C SER A 25 6.93 -4.13 -4.28
N CYS A 26 7.37 -3.46 -3.20
CA CYS A 26 7.17 -3.88 -1.82
C CYS A 26 5.86 -3.37 -1.21
N PHE A 27 5.09 -2.57 -1.95
CA PHE A 27 3.83 -2.00 -1.52
C PHE A 27 2.71 -2.47 -2.43
N SER A 28 1.56 -2.80 -1.83
CA SER A 28 0.36 -3.25 -2.53
C SER A 28 -0.86 -2.51 -2.00
N VAL A 29 -1.81 -2.21 -2.88
CA VAL A 29 -3.12 -1.63 -2.57
C VAL A 29 -4.18 -2.46 -3.27
N ASN A 30 -5.20 -2.89 -2.51
CA ASN A 30 -6.38 -3.50 -3.06
C ASN A 30 -7.53 -2.48 -3.00
N THR A 31 -7.94 -1.98 -4.17
CA THR A 31 -9.01 -0.98 -4.29
C THR A 31 -10.41 -1.56 -4.15
N THR A 32 -10.56 -2.89 -4.13
CA THR A 32 -11.84 -3.57 -3.83
C THR A 32 -12.04 -3.72 -2.32
N THR A 33 -10.98 -4.07 -1.57
CA THR A 33 -11.05 -4.22 -0.11
C THR A 33 -10.64 -2.96 0.65
N HIS A 34 -10.24 -1.90 -0.07
CA HIS A 34 -9.82 -0.60 0.47
C HIS A 34 -8.64 -0.73 1.46
N THR A 35 -7.73 -1.69 1.21
CA THR A 35 -6.59 -1.95 2.09
C THR A 35 -5.27 -1.74 1.37
N PHE A 36 -4.24 -1.37 2.14
CA PHE A 36 -2.86 -1.39 1.70
C PHE A 36 -1.99 -2.26 2.61
N HIS A 37 -0.89 -2.74 2.06
CA HIS A 37 0.16 -3.41 2.83
C HIS A 37 1.54 -3.14 2.23
N CYS A 38 2.50 -2.79 3.09
CA CYS A 38 3.92 -2.77 2.74
C CYS A 38 4.65 -3.97 3.34
N PHE A 39 5.21 -4.82 2.49
CA PHE A 39 5.98 -6.00 2.88
C PHE A 39 7.38 -5.70 3.43
N LYS A 40 7.80 -4.42 3.46
CA LYS A 40 9.10 -3.99 4.00
C LYS A 40 9.00 -3.31 5.36
N CYS A 41 8.17 -2.26 5.49
CA CYS A 41 8.00 -1.56 6.76
C CYS A 41 6.83 -2.08 7.58
N ASN A 42 6.15 -3.13 7.11
CA ASN A 42 5.04 -3.80 7.77
C ASN A 42 3.85 -2.87 8.12
N ARG A 43 3.77 -1.70 7.48
CA ARG A 43 2.61 -0.81 7.60
C ARG A 43 1.49 -1.30 6.71
N SER A 44 0.29 -1.27 7.26
CA SER A 44 -0.95 -1.65 6.60
C SER A 44 -2.10 -0.84 7.18
N GLY A 45 -3.22 -0.81 6.46
CA GLY A 45 -4.39 -0.07 6.88
C GLY A 45 -5.28 0.28 5.69
N ASN A 46 -6.15 1.25 5.89
CA ASN A 46 -7.03 1.78 4.86
C ASN A 46 -6.43 3.03 4.16
N ALA A 47 -7.19 3.61 3.23
CA ALA A 47 -6.77 4.79 2.47
C ALA A 47 -6.56 6.06 3.31
N LEU A 48 -7.36 6.27 4.37
CA LEU A 48 -7.22 7.42 5.28
C LEU A 48 -5.97 7.28 6.15
N GLU A 49 -5.71 6.09 6.68
CA GLU A 49 -4.48 5.80 7.45
C GLU A 49 -3.24 5.96 6.57
N LEU A 50 -3.30 5.51 5.31
CA LEU A 50 -2.23 5.73 4.34
C LEU A 50 -1.96 7.23 4.12
N TRP A 51 -3.03 8.01 3.90
CA TRP A 51 -2.93 9.46 3.68
C TRP A 51 -2.37 10.18 4.92
N ALA A 52 -2.88 9.86 6.10
CA ALA A 52 -2.40 10.43 7.35
C ALA A 52 -0.93 10.11 7.58
N ALA A 53 -0.53 8.84 7.40
CA ALA A 53 0.86 8.41 7.58
C ALA A 53 1.82 9.07 6.57
N ALA A 54 1.40 9.22 5.31
CA ALA A 54 2.21 9.87 4.28
C ALA A 54 2.39 11.38 4.55
N ASN A 55 1.37 12.02 5.11
CA ASN A 55 1.38 13.45 5.44
C ASN A 55 1.81 13.75 6.89
N ARG A 56 2.18 12.73 7.67
CA ARG A 56 2.57 12.85 9.09
C ARG A 56 1.49 13.50 9.96
N LEU A 57 0.24 13.17 9.67
CA LEU A 57 -0.94 13.62 10.41
C LEU A 57 -1.33 12.58 11.46
N SER A 58 -1.86 13.04 12.58
CA SER A 58 -2.55 12.17 13.55
C SER A 58 -4.01 12.09 13.18
N ILE A 59 -4.57 10.88 13.10
CA ILE A 59 -5.97 10.63 12.78
C ILE A 59 -6.65 9.86 13.91
#